data_AF-A0A2D9K6P5-F1
#
_entry.id   AF-A0A2D9K6P5-F1
#
_cell.length_a   1.000
_cell.length_b   1.000
_cell.length_c   1.000
_cell.angle_alpha   90.00
_cell.angle_beta   90.00
_cell.angle_gamma   90.00
#
_symmetry.space_group_name_H-M   'P 1'
#
loop_
_entity.id
_entity.type
_entity.pdbx_description
1 polymer ?
#
loop_
_entity_poly.entity_id
_entity_poly.type
_entity_poly.pdbx_seq_one_letter_code
_entity_poly.pdbx_strand_id
1 'polypeptide(L)'
;MDWTQPIDAYCERLGAGFWAEPLNAISNLAFLVAAAAGFALWRRAGERDRPVCLLAGLVAVIGIGSFLFHTFANRWSSLADVLPIALFIYAYFFLALHRLVRLGRLAAGLGTAAFLGASILSEPLFAGMVGSSAGYVPALLAML
;
A
#
# COMPACT_ATOMS: atom_id res chain seq x y z
N MET A 1 -7.83 -24.23 -0.06
CA MET A 1 -7.52 -22.99 0.69
C MET A 1 -8.83 -22.41 1.18
N ASP A 2 -8.90 -22.03 2.46
CA ASP A 2 -10.09 -21.40 3.02
C ASP A 2 -10.04 -19.88 2.76
N TRP A 3 -10.50 -19.49 1.57
CA TRP A 3 -10.47 -18.09 1.11
C TRP A 3 -11.40 -17.17 1.89
N THR A 4 -12.42 -17.74 2.53
CA THR A 4 -13.45 -17.04 3.30
C THR A 4 -13.23 -17.12 4.81
N GLN A 5 -12.12 -17.71 5.25
CA GLN A 5 -11.77 -17.75 6.67
C GLN A 5 -11.72 -16.33 7.24
N PRO A 6 -12.48 -16.03 8.31
CA PRO A 6 -12.48 -14.72 8.94
C PRO A 6 -11.09 -14.35 9.49
N ILE A 7 -10.73 -13.08 9.35
CA ILE A 7 -9.55 -12.46 9.94
C ILE A 7 -10.03 -11.47 10.99
N ASP A 8 -9.50 -11.60 12.20
CA ASP A 8 -9.73 -10.67 13.31
C ASP A 8 -8.37 -10.13 13.77
N ALA A 9 -8.05 -8.92 13.34
CA ALA A 9 -6.74 -8.29 13.54
C ALA A 9 -6.82 -6.81 13.96
N TYR A 10 -8.03 -6.25 14.07
CA TYR A 10 -8.25 -4.83 14.31
C TYR A 10 -9.15 -4.64 15.52
N CYS A 11 -8.80 -3.70 16.39
CA CYS A 11 -9.54 -3.44 17.62
C CYS A 11 -11.00 -3.00 17.38
N GLU A 12 -11.30 -2.42 16.21
CA GLU A 12 -12.66 -2.00 15.87
C GLU A 12 -13.60 -3.20 15.64
N ARG A 13 -13.05 -4.36 15.25
CA ARG A 13 -13.86 -5.50 14.82
C ARG A 13 -14.53 -6.20 16.01
N LEU A 14 -15.86 -6.10 16.09
CA LEU A 14 -16.66 -6.74 17.15
C LEU A 14 -17.42 -7.98 16.66
N GLY A 15 -17.23 -8.41 15.41
CA GLY A 15 -17.88 -9.60 14.85
C GLY A 15 -17.64 -9.80 13.35
N ALA A 16 -18.37 -10.74 12.75
CA ALA A 16 -18.24 -11.11 11.33
C ALA A 16 -19.12 -10.27 10.37
N GLY A 17 -19.82 -9.26 10.89
CA GLY A 17 -20.72 -8.42 10.09
C GLY A 17 -19.98 -7.53 9.09
N PHE A 18 -20.67 -7.17 7.99
CA PHE A 18 -20.13 -6.28 6.96
C PHE A 18 -19.70 -4.90 7.50
N TRP A 19 -20.38 -4.41 8.54
CA TRP A 19 -20.09 -3.15 9.22
C TRP A 19 -19.43 -3.37 10.58
N ALA A 20 -18.66 -4.45 10.75
CA ALA A 20 -17.92 -4.68 11.98
C ALA A 20 -16.77 -3.68 12.19
N GLU A 21 -16.30 -3.02 11.12
CA GLU A 21 -15.27 -1.99 11.16
C GLU A 21 -15.68 -0.73 10.38
N PRO A 22 -16.71 0.02 10.84
CA PRO A 22 -17.30 1.11 10.07
C PRO A 22 -16.35 2.30 9.87
N LEU A 23 -15.56 2.68 10.87
CA LEU A 23 -14.61 3.78 10.77
C LEU A 23 -13.48 3.41 9.82
N ASN A 24 -12.88 2.23 9.97
CA ASN A 24 -11.83 1.75 9.05
C ASN A 24 -12.36 1.61 7.61
N ALA A 25 -13.60 1.11 7.43
CA ALA A 25 -14.20 1.02 6.10
C ALA A 25 -14.43 2.42 5.48
N ILE A 26 -15.04 3.35 6.22
CA ILE A 26 -15.39 4.68 5.68
C ILE A 26 -14.14 5.53 5.44
N SER A 27 -13.11 5.43 6.28
CA SER A 27 -11.87 6.20 6.11
C SER A 27 -11.20 5.97 4.76
N ASN A 28 -11.45 4.82 4.12
CA ASN A 28 -10.92 4.51 2.81
C ASN A 28 -11.41 5.41 1.68
N LEU A 29 -12.50 6.16 1.89
CA LEU A 29 -12.93 7.22 0.97
C LEU A 29 -11.83 8.27 0.76
N ALA A 30 -10.96 8.49 1.75
CA ALA A 30 -9.83 9.41 1.63
C ALA A 30 -8.87 9.04 0.48
N PHE A 31 -8.65 7.74 0.23
CA PHE A 31 -7.82 7.29 -0.89
C PHE A 31 -8.48 7.63 -2.23
N LEU A 32 -9.80 7.48 -2.36
CA LEU A 32 -10.52 7.84 -3.58
C LEU A 32 -10.45 9.35 -3.85
N VAL A 33 -10.57 10.17 -2.79
CA VAL A 33 -10.39 11.62 -2.89
C VAL A 33 -8.96 11.96 -3.30
N ALA A 34 -7.94 11.33 -2.71
CA ALA A 34 -6.54 11.53 -3.06
C ALA A 34 -6.23 11.11 -4.50
N ALA A 35 -6.79 9.98 -4.97
CA ALA A 35 -6.66 9.53 -6.35
C ALA A 35 -7.30 10.52 -7.33
N ALA A 36 -8.49 11.03 -7.04
CA ALA A 36 -9.15 12.05 -7.84
C ALA A 36 -8.34 13.35 -7.90
N ALA A 37 -7.79 13.80 -6.76
CA ALA A 37 -6.92 14.96 -6.69
C ALA A 37 -5.63 14.75 -7.50
N GLY A 38 -4.97 13.61 -7.35
CA GLY A 38 -3.77 13.24 -8.11
C GLY A 38 -4.03 13.19 -9.62
N PHE A 39 -5.15 12.60 -10.04
CA PHE A 39 -5.56 12.57 -11.44
C PHE A 39 -5.85 13.98 -11.98
N ALA A 40 -6.54 14.83 -11.21
CA ALA A 40 -6.79 16.22 -11.58
C ALA A 40 -5.48 17.02 -11.75
N LEU A 41 -4.50 16.83 -10.87
CA LEU A 41 -3.18 17.45 -10.98
C LEU A 41 -2.43 16.93 -12.22
N TRP A 42 -2.46 15.62 -12.49
CA TRP A 42 -1.86 15.04 -13.70
C TRP A 42 -2.46 15.62 -14.99
N ARG A 43 -3.78 15.81 -15.03
CA ARG A 43 -4.46 16.46 -16.17
C ARG A 43 -4.04 17.92 -16.34
N ARG A 44 -3.99 18.68 -15.25
CA ARG A 44 -3.52 20.08 -15.28
C ARG A 44 -2.06 20.19 -15.71
N ALA A 45 -1.25 19.18 -15.43
CA ALA A 45 0.15 19.09 -15.88
C ALA A 45 0.33 18.62 -17.34
N GLY A 46 -0.76 18.49 -18.10
CA GLY A 46 -0.73 18.19 -19.54
C GLY A 46 -0.68 16.70 -19.89
N GLU A 47 -1.00 15.81 -18.96
CA GLU A 47 -1.28 14.38 -19.23
C GLU A 47 -0.08 13.56 -19.76
N ARG A 48 1.15 14.07 -19.61
CA ARG A 48 2.35 13.44 -20.16
C ARG A 48 2.96 12.36 -19.27
N ASP A 49 2.88 12.51 -17.96
CA ASP A 49 3.55 11.62 -17.02
C ASP A 49 2.69 10.40 -16.68
N ARG A 50 2.71 9.40 -17.56
CA ARG A 50 1.93 8.16 -17.41
C ARG A 50 2.20 7.43 -16.07
N PRO A 51 3.46 7.29 -15.60
CA PRO A 51 3.72 6.72 -14.28
C PRO A 51 2.94 7.40 -13.13
N VAL A 52 2.84 8.72 -13.14
CA VAL A 52 2.08 9.46 -12.11
C VAL A 52 0.58 9.17 -12.21
N CYS A 53 0.03 9.08 -13.43
CA CYS A 53 -1.36 8.68 -13.65
C CYS A 53 -1.63 7.25 -13.13
N LEU A 54 -0.72 6.31 -13.40
CA LEU A 54 -0.82 4.94 -12.91
C LEU A 54 -0.75 4.87 -11.38
N LEU A 55 0.13 5.66 -10.74
CA LEU A 55 0.17 5.77 -9.28
C LEU A 55 -1.15 6.32 -8.72
N ALA A 56 -1.73 7.35 -9.33
CA ALA A 56 -3.03 7.88 -8.90
C ALA A 56 -4.15 6.83 -9.05
N GLY A 57 -4.17 6.07 -10.15
CA GLY A 57 -5.09 4.96 -10.33
C GLY A 57 -4.89 3.86 -9.29
N LEU A 58 -3.64 3.54 -8.94
CA LEU A 58 -3.31 2.55 -7.93
C LEU A 58 -3.75 2.98 -6.53
N VAL A 59 -3.69 4.26 -6.19
CA VAL A 59 -4.27 4.82 -4.95
C VAL A 59 -5.77 4.56 -4.88
N ALA A 60 -6.52 4.66 -5.99
CA ALA A 60 -7.94 4.32 -6.00
C ALA A 60 -8.17 2.82 -5.75
N VAL A 61 -7.34 1.96 -6.37
CA VAL A 61 -7.39 0.51 -6.15
C VAL A 61 -7.09 0.15 -4.70
N ILE A 62 -6.12 0.81 -4.06
CA ILE A 62 -5.83 0.66 -2.62
C ILE A 62 -7.08 0.97 -1.79
N GLY A 63 -7.72 2.12 -2.01
CA GLY A 63 -8.93 2.50 -1.29
C GLY A 63 -10.06 1.47 -1.42
N ILE A 64 -10.26 0.92 -2.62
CA ILE A 64 -11.25 -0.12 -2.88
C ILE A 64 -10.86 -1.42 -2.16
N GLY A 65 -9.61 -1.87 -2.30
CA GLY A 65 -9.11 -3.08 -1.66
C GLY A 65 -9.24 -3.05 -0.15
N SER A 66 -8.81 -1.95 0.46
CA SER A 66 -8.90 -1.75 1.91
C SER A 66 -10.34 -1.66 2.40
N PHE A 67 -11.24 -0.99 1.68
CA PHE A 67 -12.68 -1.02 1.99
C PHE A 67 -13.24 -2.45 1.96
N LEU A 68 -12.87 -3.25 0.95
CA LEU A 68 -13.29 -4.65 0.85
C LEU A 68 -12.73 -5.48 2.03
N PHE A 69 -11.51 -5.20 2.45
CA PHE A 69 -10.94 -5.88 3.61
C PHE A 69 -11.65 -5.53 4.92
N HIS A 70 -11.90 -4.25 5.20
CA HIS A 70 -12.58 -3.86 6.45
C HIS A 70 -14.05 -4.30 6.50
N THR A 71 -14.67 -4.57 5.35
CA THR A 71 -16.03 -5.11 5.28
C THR A 71 -16.07 -6.65 5.36
N PHE A 72 -15.24 -7.36 4.58
CA PHE A 72 -15.29 -8.82 4.49
C PHE A 72 -14.31 -9.57 5.41
N ALA A 73 -13.20 -8.93 5.79
CA ALA A 73 -12.00 -9.46 6.48
C ALA A 73 -11.80 -10.97 6.35
N ASN A 74 -11.35 -11.37 5.17
CA ASN A 74 -10.95 -12.73 4.89
C ASN A 74 -9.71 -12.71 4.01
N ARG A 75 -9.22 -13.88 3.63
CA ARG A 75 -7.94 -14.00 2.93
C ARG A 75 -7.94 -13.30 1.57
N TRP A 76 -9.01 -13.41 0.79
CA TRP A 76 -9.03 -12.77 -0.53
C TRP A 76 -9.11 -11.24 -0.41
N SER A 77 -9.90 -10.73 0.53
CA SER A 77 -10.02 -9.28 0.72
C SER A 77 -8.75 -8.69 1.32
N SER A 78 -8.05 -9.44 2.18
CA SER A 78 -6.72 -9.08 2.67
C SER A 78 -5.71 -8.94 1.53
N LEU A 79 -5.70 -9.86 0.56
CA LEU A 79 -4.83 -9.74 -0.61
C LEU A 79 -5.22 -8.54 -1.50
N ALA A 80 -6.52 -8.27 -1.63
CA ALA A 80 -7.01 -7.10 -2.37
C ALA A 80 -6.57 -5.78 -1.73
N ASP A 81 -6.35 -5.75 -0.41
CA ASP A 81 -5.82 -4.60 0.32
C ASP A 81 -4.28 -4.49 0.19
N VAL A 82 -3.55 -5.54 0.57
CA VAL A 82 -2.09 -5.46 0.73
C VAL A 82 -1.31 -5.47 -0.59
N LEU A 83 -1.79 -6.16 -1.64
CA LEU A 83 -1.05 -6.25 -2.90
C LEU A 83 -0.98 -4.91 -3.65
N PRO A 84 -2.09 -4.14 -3.79
CA PRO A 84 -2.03 -2.80 -4.36
C PRO A 84 -1.11 -1.84 -3.58
N ILE A 85 -1.12 -1.91 -2.24
CA ILE A 85 -0.23 -1.12 -1.38
C ILE A 85 1.23 -1.44 -1.67
N ALA A 86 1.59 -2.73 -1.67
CA ALA A 86 2.95 -3.17 -1.97
C ALA A 86 3.40 -2.69 -3.36
N LEU A 87 2.54 -2.85 -4.38
CA LEU A 87 2.84 -2.39 -5.73
C LEU A 87 3.08 -0.86 -5.76
N PHE A 88 2.29 -0.08 -5.03
CA PHE A 88 2.45 1.37 -4.95
C PHE A 88 3.78 1.74 -4.31
N ILE A 89 4.10 1.13 -3.16
CA ILE A 89 5.34 1.40 -2.42
C ILE A 89 6.55 1.15 -3.33
N TYR A 90 6.65 -0.03 -3.96
CA TYR A 90 7.83 -0.37 -4.77
C TYR A 90 7.90 0.42 -6.09
N ALA A 91 6.76 0.69 -6.72
CA ALA A 91 6.73 1.53 -7.93
C ALA A 91 7.13 2.98 -7.61
N TYR A 92 6.59 3.53 -6.52
CA TYR A 92 6.96 4.87 -6.05
C TYR A 92 8.43 4.94 -5.66
N PHE A 93 8.94 3.97 -4.89
CA PHE A 93 10.33 3.95 -4.46
C PHE A 93 11.30 3.90 -5.65
N PHE A 94 11.02 3.05 -6.64
CA PHE A 94 11.78 3.04 -7.89
C PHE A 94 11.78 4.41 -8.59
N LEU A 95 10.61 5.04 -8.72
CA LEU A 95 10.47 6.35 -9.34
C LEU A 95 11.18 7.44 -8.53
N ALA A 96 11.15 7.39 -7.20
CA ALA A 96 11.84 8.30 -6.31
C ALA A 96 13.36 8.20 -6.50
N LEU A 97 13.92 6.98 -6.48
CA LEU A 97 15.33 6.75 -6.76
C LEU A 97 15.74 7.25 -8.15
N HIS A 98 14.93 6.96 -9.17
CA HIS A 98 15.26 7.32 -10.54
C HIS A 98 15.11 8.81 -10.83
N ARG A 99 14.07 9.47 -10.30
CA ARG A 99 13.72 10.85 -10.67
C ARG A 99 14.15 11.90 -9.65
N LEU A 100 14.08 11.58 -8.36
CA LEU A 100 14.45 12.51 -7.29
C LEU A 100 15.93 12.37 -6.92
N VAL A 101 16.40 11.14 -6.73
CA VAL A 101 17.83 10.84 -6.45
C VAL A 101 18.66 10.78 -7.75
N ARG A 102 18.00 10.77 -8.91
CA ARG A 102 18.62 10.78 -10.26
C ARG A 102 19.52 9.57 -10.56
N LEU A 103 19.25 8.43 -9.92
CA LEU A 103 19.94 7.18 -10.24
C LEU A 103 19.55 6.67 -11.64
N GLY A 104 20.48 5.99 -12.32
CA GLY A 104 20.16 5.25 -13.54
C GLY A 104 19.13 4.14 -13.26
N ARG A 105 18.38 3.73 -14.29
CA ARG A 105 17.29 2.73 -14.15
C ARG A 105 17.73 1.43 -13.51
N LEU A 106 18.92 0.93 -13.85
CA LEU A 106 19.48 -0.29 -13.25
C LEU A 106 19.75 -0.10 -11.77
N ALA A 107 20.41 0.99 -11.39
CA ALA A 107 20.72 1.29 -9.99
C ALA A 107 19.44 1.52 -9.16
N ALA A 108 18.44 2.22 -9.71
CA ALA A 108 17.14 2.37 -9.07
C ALA A 108 16.41 1.02 -8.91
N GLY A 109 16.50 0.14 -9.91
CA GLY A 109 15.94 -1.21 -9.86
C GLY A 109 16.60 -2.08 -8.79
N LEU A 110 17.94 -2.09 -8.74
CA LEU A 110 18.70 -2.79 -7.72
C LEU A 110 18.42 -2.24 -6.32
N GLY A 111 18.34 -0.91 -6.17
CA GLY A 111 17.96 -0.27 -4.90
C GLY A 111 16.55 -0.66 -4.45
N THR A 112 15.59 -0.73 -5.37
CA THR A 112 14.22 -1.18 -5.07
C THR A 112 14.18 -2.67 -4.69
N ALA A 113 14.96 -3.51 -5.36
CA ALA A 113 15.07 -4.93 -5.02
C ALA A 113 15.75 -5.15 -3.65
N ALA A 114 16.79 -4.38 -3.36
CA ALA A 114 17.44 -4.37 -2.04
C ALA A 114 16.47 -3.91 -0.95
N PHE A 115 15.67 -2.89 -1.22
CA PHE A 115 14.62 -2.41 -0.31
C PHE A 115 13.57 -3.49 -0.05
N LEU A 116 13.06 -4.17 -1.08
CA LEU A 116 12.17 -5.32 -0.93
C LEU A 116 12.80 -6.43 -0.08
N GLY A 117 14.06 -6.78 -0.37
CA GLY A 117 14.80 -7.77 0.42
C GLY A 117 14.93 -7.36 1.89
N ALA A 118 15.23 -6.10 2.16
CA ALA A 118 15.29 -5.56 3.52
C ALA A 118 13.94 -5.66 4.24
N SER A 119 12.83 -5.35 3.56
CA SER A 119 11.47 -5.46 4.13
C SER A 119 11.06 -6.90 4.43
N ILE A 120 11.50 -7.88 3.62
CA ILE A 120 11.27 -9.30 3.90
C ILE A 120 12.10 -9.76 5.10
N LEU A 121 13.35 -9.30 5.19
CA LEU A 121 14.26 -9.66 6.28
C LEU A 121 13.92 -8.95 7.60
N SER A 122 13.23 -7.81 7.57
CA SER A 122 12.88 -7.07 8.78
C SER A 122 11.80 -7.76 9.59
N GLU A 123 10.89 -8.51 8.96
CA GLU A 123 9.86 -9.32 9.65
C GLU A 123 10.45 -10.23 10.76
N PRO A 124 11.33 -11.21 10.45
CA PRO A 124 11.89 -12.09 11.49
C PRO A 124 12.78 -11.37 12.50
N LEU A 125 13.36 -10.22 12.14
CA LEU A 125 14.29 -9.49 13.00
C LEU A 125 13.58 -8.56 14.00
N PHE A 126 12.45 -7.97 13.60
CA PHE A 126 11.81 -6.89 14.36
C PHE A 126 10.36 -7.20 14.76
N ALA A 127 9.75 -8.31 14.33
CA ALA A 127 8.38 -8.67 14.71
C ALA A 127 8.18 -8.73 16.23
N GLY A 128 9.19 -9.14 17.01
CA GLY A 128 9.11 -9.14 18.48
C GLY A 128 9.04 -7.75 19.12
N MET A 129 9.46 -6.69 18.40
CA MET A 129 9.47 -5.31 18.90
C MET A 129 8.31 -4.48 18.36
N VAL A 130 7.98 -4.64 17.07
CA VAL A 130 7.01 -3.79 16.35
C VAL A 130 5.84 -4.58 15.73
N GLY A 131 5.73 -5.87 16.04
CA GLY A 131 4.64 -6.73 15.58
C GLY A 131 4.54 -6.81 14.05
N SER A 132 3.32 -6.78 13.54
CA SER A 132 3.01 -6.81 12.10
C SER A 132 3.51 -5.59 11.32
N SER A 133 4.09 -4.59 12.00
CA SER A 133 4.70 -3.44 11.36
C SER A 133 6.18 -3.64 11.02
N ALA A 134 6.75 -4.81 11.34
CA ALA A 134 8.17 -5.11 11.13
C ALA A 134 8.60 -4.96 9.66
N GLY A 135 7.78 -5.37 8.71
CA GLY A 135 8.02 -5.16 7.27
C GLY A 135 8.17 -3.70 6.84
N TYR A 136 7.67 -2.74 7.62
CA TYR A 136 7.75 -1.31 7.33
C TYR A 136 8.96 -0.59 7.93
N VAL A 137 9.77 -1.27 8.75
CA VAL A 137 10.96 -0.67 9.38
C VAL A 137 11.93 -0.09 8.33
N PRO A 138 12.28 -0.79 7.24
CA PRO A 138 13.15 -0.21 6.21
C PRO A 138 12.54 1.02 5.55
N ALA A 139 11.21 1.05 5.38
CA ALA A 139 10.51 2.19 4.80
C ALA A 139 10.64 3.42 5.71
N LEU A 140 10.46 3.23 7.02
CA LEU A 140 10.67 4.28 8.01
C LEU A 140 12.09 4.83 7.97
N LEU A 141 13.09 3.95 7.96
CA LEU A 141 14.51 4.35 7.90
C LEU A 141 14.85 5.11 6.61
N ALA A 142 14.23 4.76 5.49
CA ALA A 142 14.44 5.45 4.22
C ALA A 142 13.83 6.86 4.16
N MET A 143 12.96 7.21 5.11
CA MET A 143 12.31 8.52 5.20
C MET A 143 13.00 9.49 6.18
N LEU A 144 13.94 8.99 6.99
CA LEU A 144 14.72 9.77 7.97
C LEU A 144 16.04 10.27 7.37
#